data_AF-A0A7J3TQB1-F1
#
_entry.id   AF-A0A7J3TQB1-F1
#
_cell.length_a   1.000
_cell.length_b   1.000
_cell.length_c   1.000
_cell.angle_alpha   90.00
_cell.angle_beta   90.00
_cell.angle_gamma   90.00
#
_symmetry.space_group_name_H-M   'P 1'
#
loop_
_entity.id
_entity.type
_entity.pdbx_description
1 polymer ?
#
loop_
_entity_poly.entity_id
_entity_poly.type
_entity_poly.pdbx_seq_one_letter_code
_entity_poly.pdbx_strand_id
1 'polypeptide(L)'
;LCVYSYVAILLLISEKVLKKHPFISRKFLHIMVGNIFFILPLFEHAWVMSFIAAAPFILLTFLFSPYSPLKTVTATSAAGHGLGLVYYSISWTILAYVFFDKPWVISIGIVAMSYGDGFASLIGNIYGRHTYKIFQDTKSIEGSIAMFFFTIVMGVVALVYYGQRINLPVIAGVALVATIIEAITPKGADNLTVSLSSALLYYAIA
;
A
#
# COMPACT_ATOMS: atom_id res chain seq x y z
N LEU A 1 1.29 20.44 -1.43
CA LEU A 1 1.22 20.54 -2.92
C LEU A 1 1.84 19.34 -3.61
N CYS A 2 3.10 18.96 -3.32
CA CYS A 2 3.80 17.85 -3.97
C CYS A 2 3.02 16.53 -4.01
N VAL A 3 2.43 16.10 -2.88
CA VAL A 3 1.60 14.89 -2.80
C VAL A 3 0.43 14.94 -3.80
N TYR A 4 -0.33 16.04 -3.80
CA TYR A 4 -1.49 16.18 -4.68
C TYR A 4 -1.10 16.19 -6.15
N SER A 5 -0.04 16.92 -6.50
CA SER A 5 0.51 16.93 -7.86
C SER A 5 0.96 15.53 -8.29
N TYR A 6 1.66 14.81 -7.40
CA TYR A 6 2.12 13.46 -7.66
C TYR A 6 0.94 12.49 -7.90
N VAL A 7 -0.04 12.45 -7.00
CA VAL A 7 -1.20 11.57 -7.13
C VAL A 7 -2.06 11.95 -8.35
N ALA A 8 -2.22 13.24 -8.65
CA ALA A 8 -2.94 13.69 -9.85
C ALA A 8 -2.26 13.18 -11.13
N ILE A 9 -0.93 13.25 -11.22
CA ILE A 9 -0.17 12.70 -12.36
C ILE A 9 -0.38 11.19 -12.48
N LEU A 10 -0.32 10.45 -11.37
CA LEU A 10 -0.57 9.01 -11.37
C LEU A 10 -1.98 8.66 -11.86
N LEU A 11 -3.00 9.39 -11.40
CA LEU A 11 -4.38 9.22 -11.83
C LEU A 11 -4.53 9.50 -13.33
N LEU A 12 -3.92 10.58 -13.84
CA LEU A 12 -3.94 10.89 -15.27
C LEU A 12 -3.29 9.79 -16.11
N ILE A 13 -2.15 9.25 -15.68
CA ILE A 13 -1.50 8.13 -16.37
C ILE A 13 -2.39 6.88 -16.34
N SER A 14 -2.93 6.55 -15.17
CA SER A 14 -3.83 5.40 -14.98
C SER A 14 -5.08 5.47 -15.86
N GLU A 15 -5.71 6.64 -15.95
CA GLU A 15 -6.97 6.82 -16.70
C GLU A 15 -6.78 7.07 -18.20
N LYS A 16 -5.67 7.68 -18.62
CA LYS A 16 -5.44 7.97 -20.05
C LYS A 16 -4.63 6.90 -20.76
N VAL A 17 -3.64 6.31 -20.08
CA VAL A 17 -2.71 5.34 -20.70
C VAL A 17 -3.16 3.91 -20.44
N LEU A 18 -3.52 3.59 -19.20
CA LEU A 18 -3.78 2.21 -18.77
C LEU A 18 -5.27 1.82 -18.80
N LYS A 19 -6.16 2.69 -19.31
CA LYS A 19 -7.62 2.48 -19.33
C LYS A 19 -8.04 1.14 -19.94
N LYS A 20 -7.32 0.67 -20.97
CA LYS A 20 -7.61 -0.59 -21.66
C LYS A 20 -7.34 -1.84 -20.81
N HIS A 21 -6.60 -1.70 -19.71
CA HIS A 21 -6.26 -2.80 -18.80
C HIS A 21 -6.59 -2.41 -17.34
N PRO A 22 -7.87 -2.48 -16.93
CA PRO A 22 -8.30 -2.00 -15.61
C PRO A 22 -7.56 -2.63 -14.43
N PHE A 23 -7.25 -3.93 -14.50
CA PHE A 23 -6.47 -4.64 -13.48
C PHE A 23 -5.05 -4.06 -13.33
N ILE A 24 -4.33 -3.92 -14.46
CA ILE A 24 -2.97 -3.36 -14.49
C ILE A 24 -3.01 -1.90 -14.03
N SER A 25 -3.99 -1.12 -14.50
CA SER A 25 -4.18 0.28 -14.10
C SER A 25 -4.35 0.43 -12.58
N ARG A 26 -5.17 -0.44 -11.96
CA ARG A 26 -5.37 -0.46 -10.51
C ARG A 26 -4.09 -0.82 -9.76
N LYS A 27 -3.37 -1.85 -10.20
CA LYS A 27 -2.13 -2.28 -9.52
C LYS A 27 -0.98 -1.30 -9.74
N PHE A 28 -0.93 -0.63 -10.89
CA PHE A 28 -0.05 0.51 -11.11
C PHE A 28 -0.30 1.62 -10.09
N LEU A 29 -1.55 2.08 -9.92
CA LEU A 29 -1.87 3.10 -8.91
C LEU A 29 -1.49 2.63 -7.50
N HIS A 30 -1.87 1.41 -7.13
CA HIS A 30 -1.61 0.84 -5.80
C HIS A 30 -0.11 0.83 -5.45
N ILE A 31 0.75 0.41 -6.38
CA ILE A 31 2.20 0.36 -6.18
C ILE A 31 2.80 1.77 -6.22
N MET A 32 2.45 2.57 -7.23
CA MET A 32 3.09 3.87 -7.45
C MET A 32 2.73 4.89 -6.37
N VAL A 33 1.52 4.86 -5.83
CA VAL A 33 1.16 5.69 -4.66
C VAL A 33 2.06 5.38 -3.46
N GLY A 34 2.63 4.17 -3.38
CA GLY A 34 3.65 3.80 -2.40
C GLY A 34 4.84 4.75 -2.34
N ASN A 35 5.22 5.37 -3.46
CA ASN A 35 6.35 6.30 -3.53
C ASN A 35 6.12 7.62 -2.76
N ILE A 36 4.94 7.83 -2.19
CA ILE A 36 4.71 8.92 -1.22
C ILE A 36 5.72 8.86 -0.08
N PHE A 37 6.27 7.68 0.25
CA PHE A 37 7.32 7.59 1.26
C PHE A 37 8.55 8.46 0.93
N PHE A 38 8.86 8.74 -0.35
CA PHE A 38 9.95 9.65 -0.70
C PHE A 38 9.62 11.12 -0.38
N ILE A 39 8.33 11.47 -0.31
CA ILE A 39 7.85 12.84 -0.12
C ILE A 39 7.71 13.18 1.38
N LEU A 40 7.65 12.18 2.27
CA LEU A 40 7.44 12.41 3.72
C LEU A 40 8.44 13.38 4.37
N PRO A 41 9.75 13.38 4.04
CA PRO A 41 10.71 14.32 4.63
C PRO A 41 10.40 15.81 4.38
N LEU A 42 9.53 16.12 3.41
CA LEU A 42 9.16 17.50 3.09
C LEU A 42 8.13 18.08 4.07
N PHE A 43 7.57 17.27 4.97
CA PHE A 43 6.59 17.74 5.94
C PHE A 43 7.25 18.17 7.25
N GLU A 44 6.93 19.39 7.69
CA GLU A 44 7.45 19.94 8.96
C GLU A 44 6.51 19.69 10.15
N HIS A 45 5.24 19.37 9.90
CA HIS A 45 4.23 19.21 10.94
C HIS A 45 3.34 17.98 10.74
N ALA A 46 3.15 17.22 11.82
CA ALA A 46 2.30 16.02 11.84
C ALA A 46 0.86 16.27 11.37
N TRP A 47 0.26 17.38 11.80
CA TRP A 47 -1.11 17.71 11.44
C TRP A 47 -1.25 18.04 9.94
N VAL A 48 -0.23 18.64 9.32
CA VAL A 48 -0.22 18.91 7.87
C VAL A 48 -0.10 17.60 7.11
N MET A 49 0.83 16.71 7.49
CA MET A 49 1.00 15.42 6.83
C MET A 49 -0.24 14.54 6.96
N SER A 50 -0.83 14.49 8.15
CA SER A 50 -1.94 13.59 8.46
C SER A 50 -3.28 14.14 7.96
N PHE A 51 -3.65 15.36 8.35
CA PHE A 51 -4.99 15.88 8.11
C PHE A 51 -5.13 16.71 6.85
N ILE A 52 -4.06 17.35 6.38
CA ILE A 52 -4.08 18.12 5.12
C ILE A 52 -3.62 17.27 3.94
N ALA A 53 -2.61 16.42 4.09
CA ALA A 53 -2.09 15.64 2.97
C ALA A 53 -2.73 14.26 2.84
N ALA A 54 -2.85 13.48 3.92
CA ALA A 54 -3.33 12.09 3.85
C ALA A 54 -4.86 11.96 3.95
N ALA A 55 -5.47 12.54 5.00
CA ALA A 55 -6.89 12.35 5.31
C ALA A 55 -7.87 12.72 4.17
N PRO A 56 -7.63 13.77 3.34
CA PRO A 56 -8.53 14.08 2.25
C PRO A 56 -8.64 12.95 1.20
N PHE A 57 -7.61 12.11 1.07
CA PHE A 57 -7.67 10.94 0.21
C PHE A 57 -8.65 9.87 0.73
N ILE A 58 -8.96 9.83 2.03
CA ILE A 58 -10.00 8.93 2.55
C ILE A 58 -11.35 9.27 1.91
N LEU A 59 -11.73 10.56 1.95
CA LEU A 59 -12.97 11.03 1.34
C LEU A 59 -12.92 10.83 -0.19
N LEU A 60 -11.82 11.24 -0.83
CA LEU A 60 -11.66 11.14 -2.28
C LEU A 60 -11.79 9.69 -2.77
N THR A 61 -11.05 8.76 -2.15
CA THR A 61 -11.07 7.34 -2.53
C THR A 61 -12.40 6.68 -2.19
N PHE A 62 -13.10 7.13 -1.15
CA PHE A 62 -14.45 6.69 -0.83
C PHE A 62 -15.46 7.17 -1.89
N LEU A 63 -15.37 8.43 -2.33
CA LEU A 63 -16.24 8.97 -3.38
C LEU A 63 -16.01 8.33 -4.75
N PHE A 64 -14.83 7.75 -5.00
CA PHE A 64 -14.58 6.95 -6.20
C PHE A 64 -14.89 5.46 -6.02
N SER A 65 -15.23 5.01 -4.81
CA SER A 65 -15.57 3.61 -4.55
C SER A 65 -16.93 3.22 -5.17
N PRO A 66 -17.18 1.91 -5.41
CA PRO A 66 -18.50 1.40 -5.79
C PRO A 66 -19.62 1.71 -4.79
N TYR A 67 -19.28 2.03 -3.54
CA TYR A 67 -20.22 2.40 -2.48
C TYR A 67 -20.51 3.91 -2.43
N SER A 68 -19.96 4.68 -3.37
CA SER A 68 -20.12 6.12 -3.42
C SER A 68 -21.56 6.54 -3.76
N PRO A 69 -22.10 7.57 -3.08
CA PRO A 69 -23.39 8.15 -3.42
C PRO A 69 -23.39 8.86 -4.78
N LEU A 70 -22.22 9.21 -5.32
CA LEU A 70 -22.09 10.00 -6.55
C LEU A 70 -22.23 9.19 -7.84
N LYS A 71 -22.33 7.85 -7.78
CA LYS A 71 -22.37 6.92 -8.93
C LYS A 71 -21.23 7.11 -9.96
N THR A 72 -20.18 7.86 -9.62
CA THR A 72 -18.98 8.11 -10.42
C THR A 72 -17.97 6.99 -10.21
N VAL A 73 -18.36 5.78 -10.60
CA VAL A 73 -17.47 4.61 -10.52
C VAL A 73 -16.51 4.64 -11.71
N THR A 74 -15.22 4.81 -11.44
CA THR A 74 -14.19 4.63 -12.47
C THR A 74 -14.01 3.14 -12.76
N ALA A 75 -13.68 2.77 -14.00
CA ALA A 75 -13.43 1.38 -14.39
C ALA A 75 -12.34 0.72 -13.51
N THR A 76 -11.37 1.50 -13.06
CA THR A 76 -10.30 1.09 -12.15
C THR A 76 -10.80 0.77 -10.74
N SER A 77 -11.79 1.52 -10.25
CA SER A 77 -12.43 1.28 -8.94
C SER A 77 -13.40 0.10 -8.97
N ALA A 78 -14.12 -0.07 -10.09
CA ALA A 78 -15.00 -1.23 -10.32
C ALA A 78 -14.24 -2.56 -10.39
N ALA A 79 -12.98 -2.55 -10.86
CA ALA A 79 -12.15 -3.75 -11.01
C ALA A 79 -11.55 -4.28 -9.69
N GLY A 80 -11.93 -3.72 -8.54
CA GLY A 80 -11.34 -4.04 -7.24
C GLY A 80 -12.33 -4.32 -6.12
N HIS A 81 -11.79 -4.60 -4.93
CA HIS A 81 -12.59 -4.56 -3.70
C HIS A 81 -12.84 -3.09 -3.38
N GLY A 82 -14.10 -2.69 -3.35
CA GLY A 82 -14.51 -1.30 -3.45
C GLY A 82 -13.86 -0.34 -2.45
N LEU A 83 -13.42 -0.83 -1.29
CA LEU A 83 -12.86 -0.01 -0.21
C LEU A 83 -11.33 -0.12 -0.06
N GLY A 84 -10.62 -0.88 -0.90
CA GLY A 84 -9.18 -1.10 -0.71
C GLY A 84 -8.35 0.19 -0.70
N LEU A 85 -8.62 1.14 -1.61
CA LEU A 85 -7.93 2.44 -1.63
C LEU A 85 -8.35 3.37 -0.47
N VAL A 86 -9.55 3.16 0.09
CA VAL A 86 -10.01 3.85 1.29
C VAL A 86 -9.19 3.38 2.49
N TYR A 87 -9.06 2.07 2.66
CA TYR A 87 -8.24 1.47 3.72
C TYR A 87 -6.76 1.83 3.57
N TYR A 88 -6.25 1.93 2.34
CA TYR A 88 -4.91 2.46 2.08
C TYR A 88 -4.78 3.88 2.66
N SER A 89 -5.70 4.78 2.30
CA SER A 89 -5.68 6.19 2.74
C SER A 89 -5.83 6.32 4.26
N ILE A 90 -6.66 5.49 4.88
CA ILE A 90 -6.80 5.40 6.34
C ILE A 90 -5.48 4.96 6.98
N SER A 91 -4.85 3.89 6.46
CA SER A 91 -3.59 3.38 7.00
C SER A 91 -2.50 4.44 6.96
N TRP A 92 -2.35 5.15 5.84
CA TRP A 92 -1.37 6.22 5.71
C TRP A 92 -1.67 7.38 6.67
N THR A 93 -2.94 7.78 6.81
CA THR A 93 -3.33 8.84 7.75
C THR A 93 -2.96 8.49 9.19
N ILE A 94 -3.23 7.25 9.61
CA ILE A 94 -2.87 6.76 10.96
C ILE A 94 -1.36 6.74 11.15
N LEU A 95 -0.61 6.15 10.20
CA LEU A 95 0.85 6.10 10.28
C LEU A 95 1.47 7.49 10.31
N ALA A 96 0.93 8.42 9.50
CA ALA A 96 1.38 9.80 9.46
C ALA A 96 1.19 10.51 10.80
N TYR A 97 0.09 10.24 11.48
CA TYR A 97 -0.21 10.85 12.77
C TYR A 97 0.64 10.26 13.90
N VAL A 98 0.79 8.93 13.93
CA VAL A 98 1.45 8.20 15.03
C VAL A 98 2.97 8.23 14.92
N PHE A 99 3.51 8.11 13.71
CA PHE A 99 4.96 7.94 13.47
C PHE A 99 5.56 9.13 12.71
N PHE A 100 5.00 10.33 12.85
CA PHE A 100 5.48 11.52 12.15
C PHE A 100 6.99 11.73 12.30
N ASP A 101 7.51 11.61 13.53
CA ASP A 101 8.94 11.79 13.83
C ASP A 101 9.84 10.63 13.34
N LYS A 102 9.23 9.56 12.81
CA LYS A 102 9.91 8.34 12.34
C LYS A 102 9.42 7.96 10.94
N PRO A 103 9.67 8.79 9.91
CA PRO A 103 9.15 8.56 8.56
C PRO A 103 9.64 7.26 7.91
N TRP A 104 10.78 6.72 8.35
CA TRP A 104 11.21 5.38 7.96
C TRP A 104 10.27 4.28 8.46
N VAL A 105 9.68 4.39 9.64
CA VAL A 105 8.68 3.42 10.15
C VAL A 105 7.41 3.49 9.31
N ILE A 106 6.95 4.70 8.98
CA ILE A 106 5.82 4.93 8.05
C ILE A 106 6.12 4.25 6.71
N SER A 107 7.33 4.44 6.19
CA SER A 107 7.74 3.87 4.91
C SER A 107 7.68 2.35 4.88
N ILE A 108 8.05 1.67 5.97
CA ILE A 108 7.97 0.20 6.08
C ILE A 108 6.52 -0.28 5.97
N GLY A 109 5.58 0.37 6.65
CA GLY A 109 4.15 0.07 6.51
C GLY A 109 3.65 0.30 5.07
N ILE A 110 4.01 1.45 4.49
CA ILE A 110 3.62 1.80 3.12
C ILE A 110 4.19 0.79 2.11
N VAL A 111 5.46 0.41 2.16
CA VAL A 111 6.05 -0.49 1.15
C VAL A 111 5.54 -1.92 1.27
N ALA A 112 5.29 -2.42 2.49
CA ALA A 112 4.67 -3.74 2.66
C ALA A 112 3.29 -3.79 2.01
N MET A 113 2.45 -2.78 2.24
CA MET A 113 1.12 -2.71 1.63
C MET A 113 1.16 -2.38 0.12
N SER A 114 1.94 -1.40 -0.32
CA SER A 114 1.88 -0.92 -1.71
C SER A 114 2.65 -1.84 -2.65
N TYR A 115 3.92 -2.09 -2.36
CA TYR A 115 4.80 -2.92 -3.17
C TYR A 115 4.59 -4.40 -2.89
N GLY A 116 4.57 -4.80 -1.62
CA GLY A 116 4.31 -6.19 -1.24
C GLY A 116 3.00 -6.71 -1.83
N ASP A 117 1.84 -6.21 -1.39
CA ASP A 117 0.54 -6.69 -1.91
C ASP A 117 0.36 -6.40 -3.40
N GLY A 118 0.89 -5.27 -3.88
CA GLY A 118 0.86 -4.91 -5.29
C GLY A 118 1.48 -6.00 -6.16
N PHE A 119 2.71 -6.42 -5.85
CA PHE A 119 3.41 -7.47 -6.57
C PHE A 119 2.87 -8.86 -6.27
N ALA A 120 2.42 -9.13 -5.03
CA ALA A 120 1.78 -10.39 -4.66
C ALA A 120 0.60 -10.70 -5.57
N SER A 121 -0.27 -9.71 -5.77
CA SER A 121 -1.44 -9.87 -6.63
C SER A 121 -1.10 -9.86 -8.11
N LEU A 122 -0.11 -9.08 -8.58
CA LEU A 122 0.34 -9.11 -9.98
C LEU A 122 0.92 -10.47 -10.35
N ILE A 123 1.90 -10.94 -9.57
CA ILE A 123 2.58 -12.22 -9.81
C ILE A 123 1.64 -13.38 -9.56
N GLY A 124 0.84 -13.34 -8.49
CA GLY A 124 -0.13 -14.38 -8.19
C GLY A 124 -1.23 -14.51 -9.25
N ASN A 125 -1.64 -13.42 -9.90
CA ASN A 125 -2.64 -13.48 -10.98
C ASN A 125 -2.05 -13.99 -12.30
N ILE A 126 -0.82 -13.58 -12.64
CA ILE A 126 -0.18 -13.92 -13.93
C ILE A 126 0.48 -15.31 -13.89
N TYR A 127 1.13 -15.66 -12.78
CA TYR A 127 1.97 -16.85 -12.64
C TYR A 127 1.49 -17.83 -11.56
N GLY A 128 0.43 -17.51 -10.82
CA GLY A 128 -0.05 -18.36 -9.74
C GLY A 128 -0.53 -19.71 -10.25
N ARG A 129 0.22 -20.77 -9.93
CA ARG A 129 -0.14 -22.16 -10.23
C ARG A 129 -0.55 -22.91 -8.97
N HIS A 130 0.06 -22.56 -7.83
CA HIS A 130 -0.20 -23.22 -6.56
C HIS A 130 -1.08 -22.34 -5.70
N THR A 131 -2.39 -22.51 -5.84
CA THR A 131 -3.37 -21.72 -5.10
C THR A 131 -3.76 -22.39 -3.79
N TYR A 132 -4.07 -21.56 -2.81
CA TYR A 132 -4.63 -21.99 -1.53
C TYR A 132 -5.78 -21.06 -1.16
N LYS A 133 -6.70 -21.57 -0.34
CA LYS A 133 -7.89 -20.82 0.06
C LYS A 133 -7.87 -20.60 1.57
N ILE A 134 -7.92 -19.34 1.97
CA ILE A 134 -8.10 -18.94 3.38
C ILE A 134 -9.37 -18.10 3.45
N PHE A 135 -10.30 -18.49 4.33
CA PHE A 135 -11.67 -17.98 4.36
C PHE A 135 -12.36 -18.08 2.98
N GLN A 136 -12.83 -16.96 2.45
CA GLN A 136 -13.46 -16.87 1.13
C GLN A 136 -12.48 -16.39 0.05
N ASP A 137 -11.20 -16.21 0.37
CA ASP A 137 -10.21 -15.70 -0.57
C ASP A 137 -9.28 -16.78 -1.12
N THR A 138 -9.00 -16.71 -2.42
CA THR A 138 -8.03 -17.56 -3.11
C THR A 138 -6.76 -16.77 -3.35
N LYS A 139 -5.66 -17.26 -2.77
CA LYS A 139 -4.31 -16.71 -2.87
C LYS A 139 -3.41 -17.73 -3.57
N SER A 140 -2.18 -17.34 -3.88
CA SER A 140 -1.19 -18.22 -4.54
C SER A 140 0.13 -18.17 -3.81
N ILE A 141 0.84 -19.30 -3.76
CA ILE A 141 2.19 -19.38 -3.17
C ILE A 141 3.14 -18.43 -3.89
N GLU A 142 3.04 -18.33 -5.22
CA GLU A 142 3.85 -17.41 -6.02
C GLU A 142 3.61 -15.94 -5.63
N GLY A 143 2.36 -15.59 -5.33
CA GLY A 143 1.99 -14.29 -4.79
C GLY A 143 2.57 -14.05 -3.39
N SER A 144 2.53 -15.03 -2.50
CA SER A 144 3.13 -14.91 -1.15
C SER A 144 4.66 -14.77 -1.19
N ILE A 145 5.33 -15.49 -2.09
CA ILE A 145 6.77 -15.35 -2.33
C ILE A 145 7.08 -13.94 -2.84
N ALA A 146 6.27 -13.43 -3.77
CA ALA A 146 6.39 -12.06 -4.26
C ALA A 146 6.17 -11.02 -3.15
N MET A 147 5.14 -11.17 -2.33
CA MET A 147 4.88 -10.32 -1.15
C MET A 147 6.12 -10.23 -0.28
N PHE A 148 6.65 -11.38 0.13
CA PHE A 148 7.82 -11.48 1.00
C PHE A 148 9.04 -10.80 0.36
N PHE A 149 9.35 -11.14 -0.89
CA PHE A 149 10.51 -10.62 -1.60
C PHE A 149 10.45 -9.11 -1.82
N PHE A 150 9.34 -8.59 -2.36
CA PHE A 150 9.21 -7.16 -2.66
C PHE A 150 9.09 -6.31 -1.40
N THR A 151 8.53 -6.84 -0.31
CA THR A 151 8.56 -6.16 1.00
C THR A 151 9.99 -6.00 1.51
N ILE A 152 10.84 -7.03 1.38
CA ILE A 152 12.26 -6.93 1.77
C ILE A 152 12.99 -5.91 0.91
N VAL A 153 12.89 -6.04 -0.42
CA VAL A 153 13.60 -5.17 -1.36
C VAL A 153 13.23 -3.71 -1.12
N MET A 154 11.93 -3.41 -1.05
CA MET A 154 11.48 -2.03 -0.89
C MET A 154 11.64 -1.52 0.54
N GLY A 155 11.59 -2.39 1.54
CA GLY A 155 11.97 -2.06 2.91
C GLY A 155 13.44 -1.63 3.00
N VAL A 156 14.35 -2.34 2.34
CA VAL A 156 15.76 -1.96 2.25
C VAL A 156 15.92 -0.61 1.53
N VAL A 157 15.27 -0.42 0.39
CA VAL A 157 15.30 0.86 -0.35
C VAL A 157 14.84 2.02 0.54
N ALA A 158 13.75 1.82 1.29
CA ALA A 158 13.23 2.84 2.18
C ALA A 158 14.21 3.17 3.31
N LEU A 159 14.79 2.16 3.98
CA LEU A 159 15.78 2.40 5.04
C LEU A 159 17.04 3.10 4.53
N VAL A 160 17.54 2.72 3.34
CA VAL A 160 18.66 3.41 2.68
C VAL A 160 18.33 4.88 2.42
N TYR A 161 17.14 5.16 1.89
CA TYR A 161 16.70 6.53 1.63
C TYR A 161 16.67 7.40 2.90
N TYR A 162 16.26 6.82 4.02
CA TYR A 162 16.22 7.49 5.33
C TYR A 162 17.54 7.41 6.13
N GLY A 163 18.62 6.89 5.53
CA GLY A 163 19.92 6.76 6.19
C GLY A 163 19.90 5.84 7.43
N GLN A 164 18.95 4.90 7.51
CA GLN A 164 18.81 3.98 8.63
C GLN A 164 19.69 2.75 8.45
N ARG A 165 20.11 2.15 9.58
CA ARG A 165 20.85 0.89 9.55
C ARG A 165 19.97 -0.23 9.04
N ILE A 166 20.47 -1.00 8.08
CA ILE A 166 19.76 -2.17 7.54
C ILE A 166 20.01 -3.37 8.46
N ASN A 167 18.94 -3.87 9.08
CA ASN A 167 18.93 -5.14 9.81
C ASN A 167 18.09 -6.16 9.02
N LEU A 168 18.75 -6.97 8.19
CA LEU A 168 18.06 -7.92 7.30
C LEU A 168 17.16 -8.92 8.04
N PRO A 169 17.58 -9.54 9.17
CA PRO A 169 16.68 -10.36 9.99
C PRO A 169 15.39 -9.66 10.41
N VAL A 170 15.46 -8.39 10.83
CA VAL A 170 14.28 -7.60 11.22
C VAL A 170 13.36 -7.38 10.02
N ILE A 171 13.89 -6.95 8.88
CA ILE A 171 13.09 -6.70 7.67
C ILE A 171 12.47 -8.00 7.16
N ALA A 172 13.20 -9.11 7.19
CA ALA A 172 12.69 -10.42 6.82
C ALA A 172 11.57 -10.88 7.76
N GLY A 173 11.71 -10.63 9.08
CA GLY A 173 10.65 -10.89 10.06
C GLY A 173 9.39 -10.07 9.77
N VAL A 174 9.54 -8.78 9.47
CA VAL A 174 8.43 -7.91 9.07
C VAL A 174 7.78 -8.40 7.79
N ALA A 175 8.55 -8.72 6.76
CA ALA A 175 8.03 -9.24 5.49
C ALA A 175 7.30 -10.58 5.66
N LEU A 176 7.79 -11.46 6.52
CA LEU A 176 7.13 -12.73 6.83
C LEU A 176 5.78 -12.49 7.49
N VAL A 177 5.73 -11.64 8.52
CA VAL A 177 4.48 -11.31 9.22
C VAL A 177 3.51 -10.59 8.28
N ALA A 178 3.98 -9.66 7.46
CA ALA A 178 3.18 -8.99 6.44
C ALA A 178 2.56 -10.01 5.46
N THR A 179 3.34 -11.00 5.03
CA THR A 179 2.88 -12.08 4.14
C THR A 179 1.83 -12.97 4.80
N ILE A 180 2.03 -13.33 6.07
CA ILE A 180 1.04 -14.10 6.84
C ILE A 180 -0.26 -13.30 6.99
N ILE A 181 -0.16 -12.01 7.33
CA ILE A 181 -1.32 -11.12 7.50
C ILE A 181 -2.06 -10.94 6.19
N GLU A 182 -1.36 -10.74 5.07
CA GLU A 182 -1.96 -10.71 3.73
C GLU A 182 -2.73 -12.00 3.41
N ALA A 183 -2.15 -13.16 3.77
CA ALA A 183 -2.77 -14.45 3.49
C ALA A 183 -4.05 -14.70 4.30
N ILE A 184 -4.12 -14.21 5.54
CA ILE A 184 -5.27 -14.44 6.44
C ILE A 184 -6.30 -13.31 6.43
N THR A 185 -5.96 -12.12 5.96
CA THR A 185 -6.88 -10.98 5.97
C THR A 185 -7.82 -11.03 4.75
N PRO A 186 -9.14 -10.81 4.92
CA PRO A 186 -10.06 -10.68 3.78
C PRO A 186 -9.64 -9.56 2.82
N LYS A 187 -9.90 -9.77 1.52
CA LYS A 187 -9.56 -8.81 0.46
C LYS A 187 -10.08 -7.40 0.76
N GLY A 188 -9.19 -6.42 0.68
CA GLY A 188 -9.48 -5.01 0.93
C GLY A 188 -9.13 -4.55 2.34
N ALA A 189 -9.37 -5.38 3.37
CA ALA A 189 -8.94 -5.08 4.73
C ALA A 189 -7.42 -5.31 4.93
N ASP A 190 -6.84 -6.16 4.09
CA ASP A 190 -5.40 -6.42 3.96
C ASP A 190 -4.57 -5.14 3.88
N ASN A 191 -5.02 -4.14 3.12
CA ASN A 191 -4.32 -2.85 3.02
C ASN A 191 -4.12 -2.19 4.39
N LEU A 192 -5.16 -2.19 5.23
CA LEU A 192 -5.06 -1.61 6.57
C LEU A 192 -4.20 -2.48 7.48
N THR A 193 -4.46 -3.79 7.53
CA THR A 193 -3.81 -4.70 8.47
C THR A 193 -2.33 -4.86 8.16
N VAL A 194 -1.96 -5.09 6.90
CA VAL A 194 -0.56 -5.25 6.45
C VAL A 194 0.25 -3.99 6.72
N SER A 195 -0.29 -2.82 6.38
CA SER A 195 0.40 -1.54 6.55
C SER A 195 0.69 -1.25 8.02
N LEU A 196 -0.35 -1.30 8.87
CA LEU A 196 -0.21 -0.96 10.29
C LEU A 196 0.63 -1.99 11.05
N SER A 197 0.41 -3.29 10.81
CA SER A 197 1.16 -4.35 11.48
C SER A 197 2.65 -4.32 11.12
N SER A 198 2.99 -4.07 9.85
CA SER A 198 4.38 -4.02 9.41
C SER A 198 5.14 -2.87 10.05
N ALA A 199 4.52 -1.67 10.09
CA ALA A 199 5.10 -0.51 10.76
C ALA A 199 5.24 -0.73 12.28
N LEU A 200 4.19 -1.25 12.93
CA LEU A 200 4.21 -1.52 14.38
C LEU A 200 5.25 -2.57 14.75
N LEU A 201 5.32 -3.68 14.00
CA LEU A 201 6.29 -4.73 14.24
C LEU A 201 7.70 -4.22 14.05
N TYR A 202 7.98 -3.52 12.95
CA TYR A 202 9.28 -2.91 12.71
C TYR A 202 9.67 -1.98 13.88
N TYR A 203 8.76 -1.09 14.30
CA TYR A 203 9.00 -0.20 15.44
C TYR A 203 9.31 -0.95 16.75
N ALA A 204 8.70 -2.11 16.97
CA ALA A 204 8.87 -2.88 18.19
C ALA A 204 10.20 -3.67 18.25
N ILE A 205 10.79 -4.02 17.10
CA ILE A 205 11.93 -4.95 17.03
C ILE A 205 13.19 -4.36 16.37
N ALA A 206 13.13 -3.14 15.83
CA ALA A 206 14.24 -2.47 15.14
C ALA A 206 15.12 -1.62 16.05
#